data_AF-A0A2V8W8J7-F1
#
_entry.id   AF-A0A2V8W8J7-F1
#
_cell.length_a   1.000
_cell.length_b   1.000
_cell.length_c   1.000
_cell.angle_alpha   90.00
_cell.angle_beta   90.00
_cell.angle_gamma   90.00
#
_symmetry.space_group_name_H-M   'P 1'
#
loop_
_entity.id
_entity.type
_entity.pdbx_description
1 polymer ?
#
loop_
_entity_poly.entity_id
_entity_poly.type
_entity_poly.pdbx_seq_one_letter_code
_entity_poly.pdbx_strand_id
1 'polypeptide(L)'
;MHAHPKLQVVLSILIILFVSGCGGSARTFDLARACIVTKQPDPPFVPPAPYPVTPDANSFWLGTNALWTALPLDGTWKGLSHYTPNDPTFRQVTFWWRQGYDAHAEPQPNLTVTGTRLDLSATPLLSGPASNGWVQPDQPFMDVGINVPTLGCWRITGTYQGQELSYTVLVTQ
;
A
#
# COMPACT_ATOMS: atom_id res chain seq x y z
N MET A 1 79.37 27.28 -34.67
CA MET A 1 78.64 26.14 -34.07
C MET A 1 77.29 26.02 -34.80
N HIS A 2 77.03 24.86 -35.41
CA HIS A 2 75.76 24.36 -35.98
C HIS A 2 75.16 25.16 -37.17
N ALA A 3 75.20 24.72 -38.44
CA ALA A 3 74.73 23.49 -39.10
C ALA A 3 73.19 23.36 -39.17
N HIS A 4 72.63 23.63 -40.36
CA HIS A 4 71.36 23.09 -40.90
C HIS A 4 71.56 21.60 -41.33
N PRO A 5 70.59 20.80 -41.86
CA PRO A 5 69.11 20.87 -42.00
C PRO A 5 68.37 19.50 -41.77
N LYS A 6 67.07 19.44 -42.15
CA LYS A 6 66.25 18.29 -42.69
C LYS A 6 65.34 17.43 -41.76
N LEU A 7 64.04 17.54 -42.05
CA LEU A 7 63.11 16.49 -42.55
C LEU A 7 62.85 15.21 -41.71
N GLN A 8 61.59 15.02 -41.28
CA GLN A 8 60.69 13.84 -41.48
C GLN A 8 59.63 13.76 -40.36
N VAL A 9 58.32 13.75 -40.69
CA VAL A 9 57.37 12.61 -40.62
C VAL A 9 57.27 12.05 -39.18
N VAL A 10 56.13 12.05 -38.50
CA VAL A 10 55.19 10.92 -38.48
C VAL A 10 53.79 11.38 -38.02
N LEU A 11 52.81 10.99 -38.83
CA LEU A 11 51.38 10.96 -38.57
C LEU A 11 51.07 9.96 -37.43
N SER A 12 50.36 10.35 -36.38
CA SER A 12 49.81 9.40 -35.41
C SER A 12 48.38 9.78 -35.06
N ILE A 13 47.46 9.07 -35.71
CA ILE A 13 46.02 9.09 -35.51
C ILE A 13 45.73 8.34 -34.21
N LEU A 14 45.19 9.01 -33.20
CA LEU A 14 44.67 8.35 -32.00
C LEU A 14 43.15 8.15 -32.18
N ILE A 15 42.75 6.95 -32.58
CA ILE A 15 41.34 6.51 -32.58
C ILE A 15 40.94 6.28 -31.12
N ILE A 16 40.14 7.17 -30.55
CA ILE A 16 39.49 6.95 -29.26
C ILE A 16 38.24 6.12 -29.53
N LEU A 17 38.29 4.84 -29.15
CA LEU A 17 37.14 3.95 -29.13
C LEU A 17 36.11 4.46 -28.11
N PHE A 18 34.93 4.86 -28.60
CA PHE A 18 33.76 5.10 -27.76
C PHE A 18 33.32 3.76 -27.14
N VAL A 19 33.61 3.57 -25.86
CA VAL A 19 33.00 2.50 -25.07
C VAL A 19 31.61 2.99 -24.66
N SER A 20 30.60 2.67 -25.47
CA SER A 20 29.19 2.77 -25.07
C SER A 20 28.92 1.73 -23.97
N GLY A 21 29.15 2.11 -22.72
CA GLY A 21 28.68 1.38 -21.55
C GLY A 21 27.18 1.58 -21.36
N CYS A 22 26.34 0.90 -22.15
CA CYS A 22 24.95 0.65 -21.78
C CYS A 22 24.94 -0.48 -20.75
N GLY A 23 25.14 -0.14 -19.48
CA GLY A 23 25.31 -1.12 -18.40
C GLY A 23 24.54 -0.74 -17.15
N GLY A 24 23.23 -1.04 -17.15
CA GLY A 24 22.53 -1.49 -15.94
C GLY A 24 21.98 -0.43 -14.97
N SER A 25 20.91 0.28 -15.38
CA SER A 25 19.97 0.90 -14.43
C SER A 25 18.59 0.21 -14.48
N ALA A 26 18.57 -1.12 -14.47
CA ALA A 26 17.33 -1.90 -14.47
C ALA A 26 16.80 -2.22 -13.06
N ARG A 27 17.60 -2.04 -11.99
CA ARG A 27 17.19 -2.44 -10.62
C ARG A 27 16.33 -1.41 -9.88
N THR A 28 16.35 -0.15 -10.27
CA THR A 28 15.56 0.91 -9.61
C THR A 28 14.13 1.00 -10.16
N PHE A 29 13.92 0.70 -11.44
CA PHE A 29 12.59 0.70 -12.06
C PHE A 29 11.74 -0.54 -11.71
N ASP A 30 12.36 -1.69 -11.44
CA ASP A 30 11.64 -2.92 -11.08
C ASP A 30 11.00 -2.84 -9.68
N LEU A 31 11.66 -2.18 -8.73
CA LEU A 31 11.12 -1.96 -7.38
C LEU A 31 10.01 -0.91 -7.34
N ALA A 32 10.01 0.05 -8.26
CA ALA A 32 8.91 1.01 -8.41
C ALA A 32 7.62 0.34 -8.95
N ARG A 33 7.75 -0.86 -9.55
CA ARG A 33 6.65 -1.57 -10.22
C ARG A 33 6.14 -2.79 -9.45
N ALA A 34 6.91 -3.31 -8.49
CA ALA A 34 6.48 -4.37 -7.59
C ALA A 34 5.87 -3.78 -6.30
N CYS A 35 4.55 -3.85 -6.15
CA CYS A 35 3.88 -3.42 -4.92
C CYS A 35 4.31 -4.32 -3.75
N ILE A 36 5.03 -3.77 -2.78
CA ILE A 36 5.39 -4.47 -1.54
C ILE A 36 4.16 -4.46 -0.61
N VAL A 37 3.27 -5.42 -0.84
CA VAL A 37 2.05 -5.59 -0.05
C VAL A 37 2.37 -6.07 1.37
N THR A 38 1.52 -5.71 2.32
CA THR A 38 1.63 -6.20 3.69
C THR A 38 1.40 -7.71 3.73
N LYS A 39 2.27 -8.41 4.47
CA LYS A 39 2.17 -9.85 4.72
C LYS A 39 1.79 -10.09 6.17
N GLN A 40 1.27 -11.29 6.44
CA GLN A 40 0.96 -11.71 7.80
C GLN A 40 2.23 -11.63 8.66
N PRO A 41 2.18 -10.99 9.83
CA PRO A 41 3.27 -11.00 10.79
C PRO A 41 3.59 -12.43 11.27
N ASP A 42 4.85 -12.65 11.65
CA ASP A 42 5.30 -13.86 12.34
C ASP A 42 5.96 -13.43 13.67
N PRO A 43 5.35 -13.70 14.84
CA PRO A 43 4.11 -14.45 15.02
C PRO A 43 2.85 -13.68 14.57
N PRO A 44 1.75 -14.37 14.20
CA PRO A 44 0.50 -13.73 13.82
C PRO A 44 -0.14 -12.98 15.00
N PHE A 45 -0.82 -11.87 14.71
CA PHE A 45 -1.68 -11.22 15.70
C PHE A 45 -2.93 -12.07 15.95
N VAL A 46 -3.29 -12.24 17.22
CA VAL A 46 -4.52 -12.90 17.65
C VAL A 46 -5.36 -11.87 18.42
N PRO A 47 -6.57 -11.53 17.95
CA PRO A 47 -7.40 -10.58 18.64
C PRO A 47 -7.87 -11.16 19.99
N PRO A 48 -8.08 -10.30 21.00
CA PRO A 48 -8.59 -10.76 22.29
C PRO A 48 -10.01 -11.30 22.15
N ALA A 49 -10.46 -12.12 23.10
CA ALA A 49 -11.86 -12.52 23.19
C ALA A 49 -12.79 -11.28 23.22
N PRO A 50 -14.00 -11.36 22.63
CA PRO A 50 -14.66 -12.55 22.07
C PRO A 50 -14.42 -12.77 20.57
N TYR A 51 -13.48 -12.05 19.96
CA TYR A 51 -13.21 -12.15 18.53
C TYR A 51 -12.58 -13.50 18.16
N PRO A 52 -12.86 -14.02 16.95
CA PRO A 52 -12.30 -15.30 16.53
C PRO A 52 -10.79 -15.22 16.33
N VAL A 53 -10.09 -16.28 16.76
CA VAL A 53 -8.63 -16.38 16.66
C VAL A 53 -8.14 -16.26 15.22
N THR A 54 -8.92 -16.75 14.26
CA THR A 54 -8.66 -16.64 12.82
C THR A 54 -9.76 -15.82 12.15
N PRO A 55 -9.44 -14.95 11.18
CA PRO A 55 -10.45 -14.27 10.37
C PRO A 55 -11.08 -15.24 9.36
N ASP A 56 -11.89 -14.69 8.46
CA ASP A 56 -12.42 -15.40 7.31
C ASP A 56 -11.32 -16.05 6.46
N ALA A 57 -11.70 -17.07 5.69
CA ALA A 57 -10.80 -17.79 4.81
C ALA A 57 -10.06 -16.83 3.86
N ASN A 58 -8.78 -17.14 3.60
CA ASN A 58 -7.88 -16.33 2.77
C ASN A 58 -7.55 -14.92 3.31
N SER A 59 -7.76 -14.68 4.61
CA SER A 59 -7.37 -13.44 5.27
C SER A 59 -6.47 -13.69 6.49
N PHE A 60 -5.87 -12.62 7.01
CA PHE A 60 -5.13 -12.62 8.27
C PHE A 60 -5.43 -11.37 9.09
N TRP A 61 -5.33 -11.49 10.41
CA TRP A 61 -5.43 -10.36 11.32
C TRP A 61 -4.13 -9.55 11.32
N LEU A 62 -4.26 -8.22 11.23
CA LEU A 62 -3.14 -7.29 11.36
C LEU A 62 -3.47 -6.24 12.41
N GLY A 63 -2.56 -6.02 13.36
CA GLY A 63 -2.63 -4.90 14.29
C GLY A 63 -2.29 -5.31 15.72
N THR A 64 -2.94 -4.63 16.66
CA THR A 64 -2.83 -4.86 18.10
C THR A 64 -4.21 -4.76 18.73
N ASN A 65 -4.36 -5.05 20.04
CA ASN A 65 -5.63 -4.87 20.74
C ASN A 65 -6.19 -3.43 20.68
N ALA A 66 -5.33 -2.44 20.42
CA ALA A 66 -5.71 -1.04 20.38
C ALA A 66 -6.36 -0.64 19.04
N LEU A 67 -5.98 -1.30 17.95
CA LEU A 67 -6.58 -1.17 16.62
C LEU A 67 -6.10 -2.34 15.73
N TRP A 68 -7.02 -3.05 15.09
CA TRP A 68 -6.70 -4.10 14.12
C TRP A 68 -7.68 -4.14 12.95
N THR A 69 -7.28 -4.86 11.89
CA THR A 69 -8.06 -5.09 10.68
C THR A 69 -7.80 -6.49 10.12
N ALA A 70 -8.57 -6.91 9.12
CA ALA A 70 -8.36 -8.13 8.35
C ALA A 70 -7.89 -7.81 6.93
N LEU A 71 -6.87 -8.50 6.46
CA LEU A 71 -6.33 -8.31 5.11
C LEU A 71 -6.29 -9.63 4.32
N PRO A 72 -6.50 -9.61 3.00
CA PRO A 72 -6.27 -10.77 2.15
C PRO A 72 -4.83 -11.29 2.27
N LEU A 73 -4.62 -12.61 2.30
CA LEU A 73 -3.29 -13.23 2.42
C LEU A 73 -2.33 -12.82 1.29
N ASP A 74 -2.85 -12.62 0.08
CA ASP A 74 -2.06 -12.18 -1.06
C ASP A 74 -1.82 -10.66 -1.07
N GLY A 75 -2.47 -9.90 -0.15
CA GLY A 75 -2.37 -8.46 -0.03
C GLY A 75 -3.05 -7.69 -1.18
N THR A 76 -3.99 -8.33 -1.90
CA THR A 76 -4.61 -7.75 -3.09
C THR A 76 -6.12 -7.57 -2.94
N TRP A 77 -6.62 -6.39 -3.27
CA TRP A 77 -8.05 -6.14 -3.51
C TRP A 77 -8.32 -6.28 -5.01
N LYS A 78 -9.16 -7.28 -5.36
CA LYS A 78 -9.44 -7.65 -6.75
C LYS A 78 -10.89 -7.33 -7.10
N GLY A 79 -11.11 -6.77 -8.27
CA GLY A 79 -12.44 -6.62 -8.85
C GLY A 79 -13.39 -5.74 -8.04
N LEU A 80 -12.85 -4.68 -7.40
CA LEU A 80 -13.66 -3.74 -6.64
C LEU A 80 -14.72 -3.08 -7.53
N SER A 81 -15.94 -2.97 -7.02
CA SER A 81 -17.05 -2.36 -7.76
C SER A 81 -16.95 -0.84 -7.78
N HIS A 82 -17.69 -0.20 -8.68
CA HIS A 82 -17.95 1.23 -8.62
C HIS A 82 -19.17 1.49 -7.74
N TYR A 83 -19.22 2.61 -7.00
CA TYR A 83 -20.37 2.93 -6.15
C TYR A 83 -21.62 3.25 -6.98
N THR A 84 -21.44 3.90 -8.14
CA THR A 84 -22.48 4.11 -9.16
C THR A 84 -21.92 3.78 -10.55
N PRO A 85 -22.75 3.56 -11.58
CA PRO A 85 -22.28 3.22 -12.92
C PRO A 85 -21.31 4.23 -13.55
N ASN A 86 -21.37 5.50 -13.13
CA ASN A 86 -20.52 6.57 -13.66
C ASN A 86 -19.41 7.00 -12.67
N ASP A 87 -19.25 6.30 -11.54
CA ASP A 87 -18.20 6.60 -10.58
C ASP A 87 -16.85 6.09 -11.13
N PRO A 88 -15.87 6.98 -11.38
CA PRO A 88 -14.58 6.57 -11.92
C PRO A 88 -13.69 5.86 -10.87
N THR A 89 -14.12 5.82 -9.60
CA THR A 89 -13.36 5.26 -8.48
C THR A 89 -13.81 3.85 -8.13
N PHE A 90 -12.94 3.11 -7.43
CA PHE A 90 -13.18 1.75 -6.99
C PHE A 90 -13.57 1.73 -5.50
N ARG A 91 -14.78 1.25 -5.21
CA ARG A 91 -15.37 1.22 -3.88
C ARG A 91 -14.83 0.04 -3.07
N GLN A 92 -14.45 0.31 -1.82
CA GLN A 92 -14.16 -0.71 -0.82
C GLN A 92 -14.76 -0.29 0.53
N VAL A 93 -15.14 -1.27 1.35
CA VAL A 93 -15.43 -1.07 2.77
C VAL A 93 -14.30 -1.69 3.58
N THR A 94 -13.72 -0.91 4.47
CA THR A 94 -12.66 -1.37 5.38
C THR A 94 -13.26 -1.58 6.76
N PHE A 95 -12.90 -2.69 7.40
CA PHE A 95 -13.37 -3.05 8.73
C PHE A 95 -12.23 -2.93 9.74
N TRP A 96 -12.55 -2.37 10.90
CA TRP A 96 -11.60 -2.05 11.94
C TRP A 96 -12.18 -2.43 13.29
N TRP A 97 -11.32 -2.88 14.18
CA TRP A 97 -11.73 -3.33 15.49
C TRP A 97 -10.80 -2.77 16.56
N ARG A 98 -11.33 -2.69 17.77
CA ARG A 98 -10.60 -2.32 18.98
C ARG A 98 -11.17 -3.10 20.16
N GLN A 99 -10.31 -3.48 21.10
CA GLN A 99 -10.74 -4.13 22.33
C GLN A 99 -11.61 -3.18 23.15
N GLY A 100 -12.80 -3.63 23.56
CA GLY A 100 -13.74 -2.83 24.33
C GLY A 100 -14.36 -1.67 23.54
N TYR A 101 -14.42 -1.76 22.21
CA TYR A 101 -15.28 -0.88 21.42
C TYR A 101 -16.75 -1.17 21.74
N ASP A 102 -17.54 -0.12 21.96
CA ASP A 102 -18.98 -0.20 22.23
C ASP A 102 -19.75 0.50 21.10
N ALA A 103 -20.32 -0.29 20.20
CA ALA A 103 -21.07 0.19 19.05
C ALA A 103 -22.36 0.94 19.43
N HIS A 104 -22.93 0.68 20.61
CA HIS A 104 -24.13 1.38 21.08
C HIS A 104 -23.79 2.73 21.67
N ALA A 105 -22.69 2.82 22.43
CA ALA A 105 -22.22 4.08 23.01
C ALA A 105 -21.57 5.00 21.96
N GLU A 106 -20.92 4.42 20.95
CA GLU A 106 -20.21 5.17 19.90
C GLU A 106 -20.65 4.72 18.49
N PRO A 107 -21.89 5.04 18.07
CA PRO A 107 -22.42 4.58 16.79
C PRO A 107 -21.79 5.28 15.57
N GLN A 108 -21.07 6.37 15.78
CA GLN A 108 -20.31 7.10 14.76
C GLN A 108 -18.90 7.28 15.29
N PRO A 109 -18.04 6.25 15.17
CA PRO A 109 -16.71 6.29 15.73
C PRO A 109 -15.86 7.38 15.08
N ASN A 110 -15.00 8.04 15.84
CA ASN A 110 -14.05 9.01 15.28
C ASN A 110 -12.83 8.32 14.63
N LEU A 111 -13.11 7.29 13.81
CA LEU A 111 -12.15 6.56 13.01
C LEU A 111 -11.97 7.31 11.68
N THR A 112 -10.72 7.61 11.33
CA THR A 112 -10.38 8.15 10.01
C THR A 112 -9.59 7.13 9.23
N VAL A 113 -9.87 7.01 7.93
CA VAL A 113 -9.09 6.17 7.02
C VAL A 113 -8.61 7.04 5.87
N THR A 114 -7.30 7.04 5.67
CA THR A 114 -6.66 7.74 4.56
C THR A 114 -5.90 6.76 3.70
N GLY A 115 -5.46 7.20 2.54
CA GLY A 115 -4.52 6.41 1.78
C GLY A 115 -3.78 7.18 0.70
N THR A 116 -2.58 6.68 0.45
CA THR A 116 -1.57 7.30 -0.40
C THR A 116 -1.12 6.30 -1.43
N ARG A 117 -1.07 6.76 -2.67
CA ARG A 117 -0.53 5.99 -3.79
C ARG A 117 0.99 5.87 -3.68
N LEU A 118 1.53 4.67 -3.83
CA LEU A 118 2.95 4.40 -3.58
C LEU A 118 3.80 4.19 -4.83
N ASP A 119 3.22 3.66 -5.90
CA ASP A 119 3.94 3.33 -7.15
C ASP A 119 3.89 4.46 -8.18
N LEU A 120 2.89 5.36 -8.09
CA LEU A 120 2.66 6.49 -8.98
C LEU A 120 2.01 7.65 -8.23
N SER A 121 1.97 8.83 -8.86
CA SER A 121 1.19 9.96 -8.33
C SER A 121 -0.31 9.76 -8.58
N ALA A 122 -1.11 9.95 -7.54
CA ALA A 122 -2.57 10.02 -7.62
C ALA A 122 -3.12 10.92 -6.51
N THR A 123 -4.34 11.42 -6.69
CA THR A 123 -5.10 12.05 -5.60
C THR A 123 -5.24 11.05 -4.43
N PRO A 124 -5.18 11.50 -3.17
CA PRO A 124 -5.49 10.63 -2.03
C PRO A 124 -6.85 9.95 -2.18
N LEU A 125 -7.00 8.75 -1.60
CA LEU A 125 -8.30 8.09 -1.60
C LEU A 125 -9.33 8.92 -0.83
N LEU A 126 -10.59 8.81 -1.23
CA LEU A 126 -11.69 9.50 -0.56
C LEU A 126 -12.32 8.56 0.47
N SER A 127 -12.57 9.05 1.68
CA SER A 127 -13.21 8.30 2.76
C SER A 127 -14.54 8.92 3.13
N GLY A 128 -15.56 8.08 3.33
CA GLY A 128 -16.80 8.50 3.98
C GLY A 128 -16.66 8.66 5.50
N PRO A 129 -17.71 9.10 6.20
CA PRO A 129 -17.76 9.02 7.65
C PRO A 129 -17.69 7.55 8.10
N ALA A 130 -17.09 7.31 9.26
CA ALA A 130 -17.08 5.98 9.85
C ALA A 130 -18.45 5.62 10.43
N SER A 131 -18.77 4.34 10.34
CA SER A 131 -19.96 3.72 10.92
C SER A 131 -19.52 2.53 11.77
N ASN A 132 -20.48 1.73 12.20
CA ASN A 132 -20.24 0.49 12.89
C ASN A 132 -21.23 -0.60 12.45
N GLY A 133 -20.90 -1.81 12.88
CA GLY A 133 -21.79 -2.96 12.86
C GLY A 133 -21.27 -4.05 13.78
N TRP A 134 -21.79 -5.26 13.62
CA TRP A 134 -21.37 -6.41 14.40
C TRP A 134 -21.52 -7.71 13.61
N VAL A 135 -20.58 -8.64 13.84
CA VAL A 135 -20.69 -10.02 13.32
C VAL A 135 -21.58 -10.85 14.25
N GLN A 136 -21.35 -10.69 15.55
CA GLN A 136 -22.15 -11.22 16.66
C GLN A 136 -22.38 -10.09 17.67
N PRO A 137 -23.41 -10.15 18.54
CA PRO A 137 -23.70 -9.06 19.48
C PRO A 137 -22.52 -8.59 20.34
N ASP A 138 -21.56 -9.47 20.63
CA ASP A 138 -20.35 -9.19 21.41
C ASP A 138 -19.10 -8.92 20.54
N GLN A 139 -19.23 -8.92 19.22
CA GLN A 139 -18.16 -8.70 18.25
C GLN A 139 -18.43 -7.47 17.37
N PRO A 140 -18.51 -6.26 17.96
CA PRO A 140 -18.70 -5.04 17.21
C PRO A 140 -17.44 -4.69 16.41
N PHE A 141 -17.64 -4.01 15.28
CA PHE A 141 -16.61 -3.45 14.44
C PHE A 141 -16.97 -2.01 14.04
N MET A 142 -15.96 -1.26 13.65
CA MET A 142 -16.09 0.01 12.96
C MET A 142 -15.86 -0.23 11.46
N ASP A 143 -16.57 0.51 10.61
CA ASP A 143 -16.37 0.43 9.17
C ASP A 143 -16.21 1.81 8.54
N VAL A 144 -15.37 1.86 7.50
CA VAL A 144 -15.24 3.05 6.65
C VAL A 144 -15.28 2.62 5.22
N GLY A 145 -16.24 3.18 4.50
CA GLY A 145 -16.30 3.08 3.06
C GLY A 145 -15.32 4.06 2.40
N ILE A 146 -14.40 3.53 1.60
CA ILE A 146 -13.39 4.27 0.86
C ILE A 146 -13.61 4.15 -0.66
N ASN A 147 -13.14 5.15 -1.40
CA ASN A 147 -13.14 5.19 -2.85
C ASN A 147 -11.69 5.38 -3.33
N VAL A 148 -11.15 4.33 -3.93
CA VAL A 148 -9.78 4.29 -4.44
C VAL A 148 -9.77 4.89 -5.86
N PRO A 149 -9.04 5.98 -6.12
CA PRO A 149 -9.10 6.68 -7.40
C PRO A 149 -8.54 5.89 -8.59
N THR A 150 -7.57 5.01 -8.36
CA THR A 150 -6.87 4.28 -9.44
C THR A 150 -6.38 2.90 -8.99
N LEU A 151 -6.23 1.96 -9.93
CA LEU A 151 -5.66 0.62 -9.70
C LEU A 151 -4.16 0.65 -9.46
N GLY A 152 -3.65 -0.14 -8.51
CA GLY A 152 -2.24 -0.39 -8.20
C GLY A 152 -1.90 -0.23 -6.72
N CYS A 153 -0.68 0.23 -6.36
CA CYS A 153 -0.17 0.11 -4.99
C CYS A 153 -0.60 1.26 -4.08
N TRP A 154 -1.27 0.94 -2.97
CA TRP A 154 -1.78 1.91 -1.99
C TRP A 154 -1.35 1.57 -0.57
N ARG A 155 -0.88 2.57 0.17
CA ARG A 155 -0.84 2.53 1.63
C ARG A 155 -2.16 3.04 2.16
N ILE A 156 -2.78 2.27 3.04
CA ILE A 156 -4.01 2.62 3.77
C ILE A 156 -3.62 2.81 5.23
N THR A 157 -4.16 3.84 5.85
CA THR A 157 -3.88 4.19 7.25
C THR A 157 -5.18 4.49 7.97
N GLY A 158 -5.50 3.68 8.98
CA GLY A 158 -6.59 3.91 9.92
C GLY A 158 -6.08 4.58 11.18
N THR A 159 -6.77 5.63 11.64
CA THR A 159 -6.46 6.31 12.90
C THR A 159 -7.69 6.37 13.79
N TYR A 160 -7.57 5.89 15.02
CA TYR A 160 -8.67 5.89 16.00
C TYR A 160 -8.13 5.98 17.42
N GLN A 161 -8.68 6.89 18.22
CA GLN A 161 -8.24 7.17 19.60
C GLN A 161 -6.72 7.35 19.76
N GLY A 162 -6.07 8.03 18.81
CA GLY A 162 -4.62 8.27 18.80
C GLY A 162 -3.77 7.04 18.44
N GLN A 163 -4.40 5.90 18.12
CA GLN A 163 -3.73 4.74 17.55
C GLN A 163 -3.75 4.82 16.04
N GLU A 164 -2.66 4.43 15.41
CA GLU A 164 -2.52 4.36 13.97
C GLU A 164 -2.16 2.94 13.55
N LEU A 165 -2.82 2.44 12.50
CA LEU A 165 -2.46 1.20 11.84
C LEU A 165 -2.42 1.42 10.33
N SER A 166 -1.26 1.11 9.74
CA SER A 166 -1.01 1.26 8.31
C SER A 166 -0.70 -0.08 7.65
N TYR A 167 -1.18 -0.26 6.42
CA TYR A 167 -0.87 -1.43 5.59
C TYR A 167 -0.82 -1.08 4.11
N THR A 168 -0.13 -1.89 3.32
CA THR A 168 -0.03 -1.74 1.87
C THR A 168 -0.83 -2.82 1.17
N VAL A 169 -1.67 -2.43 0.21
CA VAL A 169 -2.44 -3.33 -0.66
C VAL A 169 -2.19 -3.02 -2.13
N LEU A 170 -2.28 -4.06 -2.96
CA LEU A 170 -2.38 -3.92 -4.40
C LEU A 170 -3.87 -3.91 -4.80
N VAL A 171 -4.28 -2.93 -5.59
CA VAL A 171 -5.65 -2.84 -6.12
C VAL A 171 -5.65 -3.22 -7.59
N THR A 172 -6.39 -4.24 -7.97
CA THR A 172 -6.48 -4.74 -9.36
C THR A 172 -7.93 -4.94 -9.78
N GLN A 173 -8.15 -5.01 -11.10
CA GLN A 173 -9.43 -5.35 -11.70
C GLN A 173 -9.49 -6.83 -12.08
#